data_AF-A0A5C8DPB5-F1
#
_entry.id   AF-A0A5C8DPB5-F1
#
_cell.length_a   1.000
_cell.length_b   1.000
_cell.length_c   1.000
_cell.angle_alpha   90.00
_cell.angle_beta   90.00
_cell.angle_gamma   90.00
#
_symmetry.space_group_name_H-M   'P 1'
#
loop_
_entity.id
_entity.type
_entity.pdbx_description
1 polymer ?
#
loop_
_entity_poly.entity_id
_entity_poly.type
_entity_poly.pdbx_seq_one_letter_code
_entity_poly.pdbx_strand_id
1 'polypeptide(L)'
;MNWLIDGMDRHQSLSFLHLLIMTIKPQYLEIKTSQLPGAGLGLFTRVFIPSGSLVIEYKGVVTTWEAVRDQIHNDYIYYLSSRHVIDAGPTPKALARYANDAKGIKQVPGINNNCIFKKLNGRIYIKARVDILPGSELFVSYGKQYWDTARNNAEIEKRRKEEEVREAARRQDEEEEKDKH
;
A
#
# COMPACT_ATOMS: atom_id res chain seq x y z
N MET A 1 51.00 43.36 -25.21
CA MET A 1 50.02 43.39 -24.11
C MET A 1 48.67 43.01 -24.70
N ASN A 2 48.40 41.71 -24.81
CA ASN A 2 47.12 41.15 -25.23
C ASN A 2 47.17 39.66 -24.91
N TRP A 3 46.39 39.21 -23.93
CA TRP A 3 46.10 37.80 -23.69
C TRP A 3 44.58 37.67 -23.63
N LEU A 4 44.01 37.08 -24.69
CA LEU A 4 42.65 36.59 -24.72
C LEU A 4 42.71 35.06 -24.74
N ILE A 5 42.02 34.47 -23.76
CA ILE A 5 41.21 33.25 -23.84
C ILE A 5 41.94 31.96 -24.26
N ASP A 6 42.15 31.04 -23.31
CA ASP A 6 41.35 29.81 -23.27
C ASP A 6 41.67 29.01 -22.00
N GLY A 7 40.63 28.72 -21.22
CA GLY A 7 40.76 28.03 -19.94
C GLY A 7 39.41 27.66 -19.38
N MET A 8 38.55 27.13 -20.25
CA MET A 8 37.29 26.50 -19.88
C MET A 8 37.62 25.16 -19.21
N ASP A 9 37.97 25.20 -17.93
CA ASP A 9 38.29 24.02 -17.14
C ASP A 9 36.99 23.30 -16.74
N ARG A 10 36.52 22.45 -17.67
CA ARG A 10 35.32 21.61 -17.57
C ARG A 10 35.51 20.40 -16.66
N HIS A 11 36.03 20.59 -15.45
CA HIS A 11 36.12 19.47 -14.49
C HIS A 11 35.74 19.83 -13.04
N GLN A 12 34.92 20.86 -12.85
CA GLN A 12 34.12 21.04 -11.64
C GLN A 12 32.63 20.74 -11.92
N SER A 13 32.31 19.73 -12.73
CA SER A 13 31.00 19.09 -12.69
C SER A 13 31.03 17.95 -11.68
N LEU A 14 31.24 18.30 -10.41
CA LEU A 14 30.68 17.54 -9.31
C LEU A 14 29.18 17.44 -9.60
N SER A 15 28.79 16.28 -10.13
CA SER A 15 27.41 15.92 -10.43
C SER A 15 26.49 16.33 -9.28
N PHE A 16 25.86 17.49 -9.45
CA PHE A 16 24.84 18.09 -8.59
C PHE A 16 23.52 17.33 -8.67
N LEU A 17 23.59 16.02 -8.94
CA LEU A 17 22.49 15.09 -9.08
C LEU A 17 22.64 13.90 -8.11
N HIS A 18 23.30 14.12 -6.97
CA HIS A 18 22.85 13.42 -5.77
C HIS A 18 21.57 14.11 -5.34
N LEU A 19 20.45 13.68 -5.94
CA LEU A 19 19.12 13.88 -5.37
C LEU A 19 19.22 13.38 -3.93
N LEU A 20 19.40 14.31 -2.98
CA LEU A 20 19.43 14.00 -1.56
C LEU A 20 18.10 13.30 -1.32
N ILE A 21 18.15 11.99 -1.16
CA ILE A 21 16.96 11.21 -0.85
C ILE A 21 16.58 11.63 0.57
N MET A 22 15.81 12.70 0.68
CA MET A 22 15.33 13.21 1.94
C MET A 22 14.34 12.17 2.45
N THR A 23 14.73 11.53 3.55
CA THR A 23 13.86 10.60 4.26
C THR A 23 12.99 11.42 5.20
N ILE A 24 11.67 11.29 5.09
CA ILE A 24 10.74 11.97 5.99
C ILE A 24 10.81 11.32 7.38
N LYS A 25 10.91 12.12 8.44
CA LYS A 25 10.91 11.61 9.81
C LYS A 25 9.50 11.11 10.18
N PRO A 26 9.35 9.96 10.87
CA PRO A 26 8.04 9.42 11.25
C PRO A 26 7.15 10.37 12.06
N GLN A 27 7.73 11.30 12.83
CA GLN A 27 7.00 12.32 13.60
C GLN A 27 6.20 13.32 12.74
N TYR A 28 6.51 13.42 11.44
CA TYR A 28 5.75 14.23 10.49
C TYR A 28 4.64 13.44 9.82
N LEU A 29 4.49 12.16 10.15
CA LEU A 29 3.40 11.32 9.67
C LEU A 29 2.42 11.07 10.81
N GLU A 30 1.17 10.89 10.47
CA GLU A 30 0.11 10.63 11.43
C GLU A 30 -0.92 9.67 10.88
N ILE A 31 -1.59 8.95 11.78
CA ILE A 31 -2.65 8.01 11.44
C ILE A 31 -3.99 8.69 11.71
N LYS A 32 -4.89 8.66 10.74
CA LYS A 32 -6.26 9.19 10.85
C LYS A 32 -7.22 8.22 10.16
N THR A 33 -8.52 8.44 10.27
CA THR A 33 -9.50 7.75 9.40
C THR A 33 -9.20 8.07 7.95
N SER A 34 -9.19 7.05 7.09
CA SER A 34 -8.94 7.20 5.65
C SER A 34 -10.06 7.97 4.97
N GLN A 35 -9.71 8.69 3.91
CA GLN A 35 -10.67 9.33 3.00
C GLN A 35 -11.35 8.31 2.08
N LEU A 36 -10.83 7.08 1.98
CA LEU A 36 -11.43 6.01 1.19
C LEU A 36 -12.57 5.33 1.97
N PRO A 37 -13.79 5.23 1.40
CA PRO A 37 -14.92 4.62 2.08
C PRO A 37 -14.67 3.17 2.48
N GLY A 38 -14.70 2.90 3.78
CA GLY A 38 -14.55 1.54 4.33
C GLY A 38 -13.10 1.02 4.37
N ALA A 39 -12.09 1.85 4.11
CA ALA A 39 -10.67 1.45 4.19
C ALA A 39 -10.10 1.50 5.63
N GLY A 40 -10.87 1.98 6.60
CA GLY A 40 -10.44 2.09 7.99
C GLY A 40 -9.47 3.27 8.21
N LEU A 41 -8.25 2.97 8.68
CA LEU A 41 -7.23 3.98 8.97
C LEU A 41 -6.34 4.25 7.75
N GLY A 42 -5.85 5.47 7.65
CA GLY A 42 -4.96 5.97 6.60
C GLY A 42 -3.69 6.61 7.19
N LEU A 43 -2.64 6.67 6.38
CA LEU A 43 -1.38 7.35 6.70
C LEU A 43 -1.37 8.75 6.08
N PHE A 44 -1.12 9.78 6.87
CA PHE A 44 -1.14 11.18 6.44
C PHE A 44 0.21 11.85 6.69
N THR A 45 0.48 12.92 5.95
CA THR A 45 1.64 13.79 6.21
C THR A 45 1.23 15.12 6.83
N ARG A 46 2.04 15.63 7.76
CA ARG A 46 1.91 16.97 8.37
C ARG A 46 2.78 18.02 7.67
N VAL A 47 3.60 17.61 6.73
CA VAL A 47 4.58 18.45 6.03
C VAL A 47 4.49 18.23 4.53
N PHE A 48 5.05 19.17 3.78
CA PHE A 48 5.24 19.01 2.34
C PHE A 48 6.25 17.88 2.08
N ILE A 49 5.94 17.01 1.13
CA ILE A 49 6.83 15.94 0.67
C ILE A 49 7.08 16.15 -0.82
N PRO A 50 8.32 16.51 -1.22
CA PRO A 50 8.68 16.62 -2.63
C PRO A 50 8.58 15.28 -3.35
N SER A 51 8.21 15.31 -4.62
CA SER A 51 8.27 14.15 -5.52
C SER A 51 9.66 13.52 -5.47
N GLY A 52 9.70 12.19 -5.44
CA GLY A 52 10.95 11.43 -5.37
C GLY A 52 11.45 11.16 -3.95
N SER A 53 10.89 11.79 -2.92
CA SER A 53 11.30 11.56 -1.52
C SER A 53 10.98 10.14 -1.05
N LEU A 54 11.85 9.56 -0.22
CA LEU A 54 11.52 8.34 0.53
C LEU A 54 10.73 8.76 1.77
N VAL A 55 9.48 8.34 1.85
CA VAL A 55 8.57 8.78 2.91
C VAL A 55 8.80 7.96 4.17
N ILE A 56 8.66 6.64 4.08
CA ILE A 56 8.80 5.75 5.23
C ILE A 56 9.11 4.34 4.77
N GLU A 57 9.83 3.58 5.58
CA GLU A 57 10.07 2.17 5.36
C GLU A 57 8.85 1.32 5.71
N TYR A 58 8.51 0.36 4.87
CA TYR A 58 7.51 -0.67 5.15
C TYR A 58 8.14 -1.77 6.02
N LYS A 59 7.92 -1.67 7.33
CA LYS A 59 8.48 -2.57 8.34
C LYS A 59 7.46 -3.60 8.81
N GLY A 60 7.95 -4.82 9.05
CA GLY A 60 7.18 -5.93 9.61
C GLY A 60 8.10 -7.08 9.99
N VAL A 61 7.51 -8.20 10.40
CA VAL A 61 8.22 -9.46 10.63
C VAL A 61 8.61 -10.04 9.28
N VAL A 62 9.91 -10.31 9.06
CA VAL A 62 10.34 -11.06 7.87
C VAL A 62 10.08 -12.53 8.13
N THR A 63 9.29 -13.15 7.27
CA THR A 63 8.91 -14.58 7.38
C THR A 63 8.83 -15.20 5.98
N THR A 64 8.43 -16.47 5.88
CA THR A 64 8.27 -17.18 4.61
C THR A 64 6.83 -17.08 4.10
N TRP A 65 6.64 -17.26 2.79
CA TRP A 65 5.29 -17.36 2.21
C TRP A 65 4.48 -18.49 2.86
N GLU A 66 5.11 -19.65 3.09
CA GLU A 66 4.46 -20.81 3.70
C GLU A 66 3.90 -20.51 5.10
N ALA A 67 4.56 -19.66 5.88
CA ALA A 67 4.10 -19.31 7.22
C ALA A 67 2.85 -18.40 7.24
N VAL A 68 2.54 -17.73 6.13
CA VAL A 68 1.45 -16.73 6.08
C VAL A 68 0.40 -17.02 5.00
N ARG A 69 0.60 -18.04 4.16
CA ARG A 69 -0.27 -18.34 3.02
C ARG A 69 -1.74 -18.59 3.39
N ASP A 70 -1.99 -19.09 4.60
CA ASP A 70 -3.34 -19.38 5.10
C ASP A 70 -4.00 -18.15 5.76
N GLN A 71 -3.27 -17.05 5.90
CA GLN A 71 -3.78 -15.79 6.43
C GLN A 71 -4.48 -14.98 5.32
N ILE A 72 -5.52 -15.56 4.73
CA ILE A 72 -6.24 -15.00 3.56
C ILE A 72 -6.85 -13.60 3.77
N HIS A 73 -6.95 -13.16 5.03
CA HIS A 73 -7.47 -11.85 5.42
C HIS A 73 -6.38 -10.88 5.92
N ASN A 74 -5.10 -11.25 5.82
CA ASN A 74 -4.00 -10.38 6.20
C ASN A 74 -3.57 -9.49 5.03
N ASP A 75 -4.14 -8.28 4.99
CA ASP A 75 -3.82 -7.25 4.00
C ASP A 75 -2.42 -6.62 4.18
N TYR A 76 -1.65 -7.04 5.19
CA TYR A 76 -0.35 -6.45 5.57
C TYR A 76 0.86 -7.26 5.09
N ILE A 77 0.67 -8.20 4.16
CA ILE A 77 1.73 -9.03 3.59
C ILE A 77 2.33 -8.33 2.37
N TYR A 78 3.62 -8.03 2.45
CA TYR A 78 4.41 -7.55 1.31
C TYR A 78 5.33 -8.66 0.78
N TYR A 79 5.17 -9.01 -0.50
CA TYR A 79 5.98 -10.03 -1.15
C TYR A 79 7.38 -9.51 -1.54
N LEU A 80 8.44 -10.09 -0.97
CA LEU A 80 9.82 -9.69 -1.29
C LEU A 80 10.46 -10.56 -2.38
N SER A 81 10.19 -11.87 -2.32
CA SER A 81 10.79 -12.90 -3.18
C SER A 81 10.03 -14.22 -3.02
N SER A 82 10.40 -15.24 -3.81
CA SER A 82 9.84 -16.59 -3.69
C SER A 82 9.99 -17.25 -2.32
N ARG A 83 10.93 -16.78 -1.48
CA ARG A 83 11.19 -17.36 -0.17
C ARG A 83 10.69 -16.52 0.99
N HIS A 84 10.62 -15.19 0.82
CA HIS A 84 10.41 -14.28 1.93
C HIS A 84 9.33 -13.24 1.64
N VAL A 85 8.63 -12.89 2.70
CA VAL A 85 7.64 -11.82 2.77
C VAL A 85 7.92 -10.95 4.00
N ILE A 86 7.34 -9.75 4.03
CA ILE A 86 7.22 -8.93 5.22
C ILE A 86 5.76 -8.99 5.67
N ASP A 87 5.51 -9.44 6.89
CA ASP A 87 4.21 -9.37 7.54
C ASP A 87 4.18 -8.17 8.51
N ALA A 88 3.45 -7.11 8.14
CA ALA A 88 3.26 -5.94 9.00
C ALA A 88 2.00 -6.04 9.87
N GLY A 89 1.28 -7.17 9.86
CA GLY A 89 0.11 -7.42 10.69
C GLY A 89 0.41 -7.27 12.20
N PRO A 90 1.42 -7.96 12.73
CA PRO A 90 1.81 -7.88 14.14
C PRO A 90 2.51 -6.58 14.57
N THR A 91 2.68 -5.60 13.67
CA THR A 91 3.50 -4.39 13.91
C THR A 91 2.66 -3.10 13.86
N PRO A 92 1.68 -2.87 14.75
CA PRO A 92 0.80 -1.69 14.69
C PRO A 92 1.56 -0.35 14.83
N LYS A 93 2.78 -0.35 15.38
CA LYS A 93 3.64 0.84 15.45
C LYS A 93 4.32 1.19 14.12
N ALA A 94 4.31 0.29 13.13
CA ALA A 94 4.90 0.52 11.82
C ALA A 94 3.93 1.31 10.93
N LEU A 95 4.08 2.63 10.91
CA LEU A 95 3.10 3.54 10.28
C LEU A 95 2.83 3.25 8.79
N ALA A 96 3.81 2.73 8.05
CA ALA A 96 3.68 2.42 6.62
C ALA A 96 2.56 1.41 6.31
N ARG A 97 2.17 0.56 7.27
CA ARG A 97 1.08 -0.42 7.12
C ARG A 97 -0.30 0.23 6.92
N TYR A 98 -0.45 1.50 7.27
CA TYR A 98 -1.70 2.24 7.14
C TYR A 98 -1.83 3.01 5.82
N ALA A 99 -0.85 2.93 4.91
CA ALA A 99 -0.98 3.54 3.60
C ALA A 99 -1.90 2.69 2.72
N ASN A 100 -3.04 3.27 2.31
CA ASN A 100 -4.05 2.60 1.49
C ASN A 100 -3.72 2.70 0.00
N ASP A 101 -4.39 1.89 -0.83
CA ASP A 101 -4.36 2.04 -2.29
C ASP A 101 -5.68 2.62 -2.80
N ALA A 102 -5.60 3.79 -3.43
CA ALA A 102 -6.76 4.51 -3.99
C ALA A 102 -7.36 3.85 -5.24
N LYS A 103 -6.71 2.83 -5.80
CA LYS A 103 -7.16 2.04 -6.96
C LYS A 103 -7.79 0.71 -6.58
N GLY A 104 -8.25 0.59 -5.33
CA GLY A 104 -8.97 -0.58 -4.83
C GLY A 104 -10.36 -0.82 -5.40
N ILE A 105 -11.11 -1.69 -4.71
CA ILE A 105 -12.45 -2.12 -5.12
C ILE A 105 -13.39 -0.92 -5.31
N LYS A 106 -13.36 0.05 -4.38
CA LYS A 106 -14.12 1.30 -4.47
C LYS A 106 -13.17 2.45 -4.77
N GLN A 107 -13.20 2.94 -6.01
CA GLN A 107 -12.42 4.11 -6.42
C GLN A 107 -13.21 5.39 -6.15
N VAL A 108 -12.53 6.40 -5.61
CA VAL A 108 -13.10 7.73 -5.38
C VAL A 108 -12.63 8.66 -6.49
N PRO A 109 -13.54 9.33 -7.25
CA PRO A 109 -13.15 10.30 -8.26
C PRO A 109 -12.23 11.38 -7.69
N GLY A 110 -11.16 11.72 -8.42
CA GLY A 110 -10.16 12.71 -7.99
C GLY A 110 -9.09 12.19 -7.04
N ILE A 111 -9.29 11.04 -6.36
CA ILE A 111 -8.27 10.44 -5.51
C ILE A 111 -7.44 9.44 -6.32
N ASN A 112 -6.12 9.63 -6.33
CA ASN A 112 -5.16 8.77 -7.00
C ASN A 112 -4.00 8.44 -6.07
N ASN A 113 -3.34 7.31 -6.32
CA ASN A 113 -2.09 6.99 -5.64
C ASN A 113 -1.11 8.17 -5.79
N ASN A 114 -0.45 8.59 -4.73
CA ASN A 114 0.58 9.63 -4.75
C ASN A 114 1.95 9.07 -4.34
N CYS A 115 1.98 7.78 -3.97
CA CYS A 115 3.15 7.03 -3.61
C CYS A 115 3.28 5.71 -4.40
N ILE A 116 4.48 5.15 -4.39
CA ILE A 116 4.80 3.80 -4.89
C ILE A 116 5.68 3.07 -3.88
N PHE A 117 5.68 1.74 -3.90
CA PHE A 117 6.71 0.97 -3.24
C PHE A 117 8.03 1.04 -4.02
N LYS A 118 9.13 1.23 -3.30
CA LYS A 118 10.49 1.24 -3.84
C LYS A 118 11.36 0.31 -3.01
N LYS A 119 11.93 -0.71 -3.65
CA LYS A 119 13.00 -1.53 -3.09
C LYS A 119 14.32 -0.77 -3.18
N LEU A 120 15.03 -0.65 -2.06
CA LEU A 120 16.35 -0.06 -1.95
C LEU A 120 17.17 -0.83 -0.91
N ASN A 121 18.34 -1.33 -1.30
CA ASN A 121 19.26 -2.07 -0.41
C ASN A 121 18.57 -3.19 0.40
N GLY A 122 17.72 -3.97 -0.27
CA GLY A 122 16.98 -5.09 0.36
C GLY A 122 15.79 -4.68 1.22
N ARG A 123 15.51 -3.37 1.37
CA ARG A 123 14.43 -2.83 2.21
C ARG A 123 13.36 -2.21 1.31
N ILE A 124 12.12 -2.14 1.82
CA ILE A 124 10.97 -1.62 1.09
C ILE A 124 10.58 -0.27 1.68
N TYR A 125 10.41 0.71 0.82
CA TYR A 125 10.01 2.06 1.20
C TYR A 125 8.79 2.51 0.42
N ILE A 126 7.98 3.34 1.04
CA ILE A 126 7.00 4.18 0.35
C ILE A 126 7.76 5.39 -0.19
N LYS A 127 7.66 5.65 -1.49
CA LYS A 127 8.29 6.76 -2.19
C LYS A 127 7.22 7.66 -2.80
N ALA A 128 7.32 8.96 -2.61
CA ALA A 128 6.45 9.93 -3.26
C ALA A 128 6.70 9.95 -4.78
N ARG A 129 5.63 9.92 -5.57
CA ARG A 129 5.69 9.97 -7.05
C ARG A 129 5.29 11.32 -7.64
N VAL A 130 4.70 12.16 -6.80
CA VAL A 130 4.29 13.55 -7.05
C VAL A 130 4.60 14.37 -5.80
N ASP A 131 4.49 15.68 -5.89
CA ASP A 131 4.51 16.54 -4.72
C ASP A 131 3.25 16.31 -3.86
N ILE A 132 3.42 16.22 -2.55
CA ILE A 132 2.35 15.93 -1.60
C ILE A 132 2.28 17.05 -0.57
N LEU A 133 1.11 17.69 -0.47
CA LEU A 133 0.87 18.81 0.43
C LEU A 133 0.65 18.34 1.88
N PRO A 134 0.96 19.17 2.88
CA PRO A 134 0.55 18.93 4.26
C PRO A 134 -0.95 18.60 4.35
N GLY A 135 -1.30 17.64 5.20
CA GLY A 135 -2.68 17.17 5.41
C GLY A 135 -3.16 16.12 4.41
N SER A 136 -2.38 15.81 3.36
CA SER A 136 -2.75 14.77 2.39
C SER A 136 -2.62 13.37 2.99
N GLU A 137 -3.51 12.47 2.59
CA GLU A 137 -3.34 11.03 2.78
C GLU A 137 -2.31 10.48 1.77
N LEU A 138 -1.51 9.52 2.21
CA LEU A 138 -0.52 8.82 1.41
C LEU A 138 -1.15 7.54 0.85
N PHE A 139 -1.33 7.54 -0.46
CA PHE A 139 -1.90 6.42 -1.20
C PHE A 139 -0.82 5.71 -2.01
N VAL A 140 -0.58 4.43 -1.74
CA VAL A 140 0.47 3.63 -2.36
C VAL A 140 -0.15 2.52 -3.22
N SER A 141 0.40 2.32 -4.42
CA SER A 141 -0.08 1.26 -5.31
C SER A 141 0.31 -0.13 -4.78
N TYR A 142 -0.68 -0.95 -4.41
CA TYR A 142 -0.52 -2.36 -4.08
C TYR A 142 -0.29 -3.20 -5.34
N GLY A 143 -0.82 -2.74 -6.47
CA GLY A 143 -0.61 -3.33 -7.79
C GLY A 143 -1.78 -4.21 -8.25
N LYS A 144 -1.82 -4.46 -9.56
CA LYS A 144 -2.96 -5.12 -10.22
C LYS A 144 -3.23 -6.51 -9.65
N GLN A 145 -2.18 -7.32 -9.47
CA GLN A 145 -2.30 -8.70 -9.03
C GLN A 145 -2.95 -8.81 -7.64
N TYR A 146 -2.56 -7.93 -6.70
CA TYR A 146 -3.21 -7.86 -5.38
C TYR A 146 -4.71 -7.67 -5.51
N TRP A 147 -5.13 -6.68 -6.31
CA TRP A 147 -6.55 -6.35 -6.47
C TRP A 147 -7.32 -7.39 -7.27
N ASP A 148 -6.68 -8.08 -8.22
CA ASP A 148 -7.29 -9.21 -8.92
C ASP A 148 -7.59 -10.35 -7.94
N THR A 149 -6.63 -10.70 -7.09
CA THR A 149 -6.84 -11.71 -6.03
C THR A 149 -7.93 -11.27 -5.05
N ALA A 150 -7.91 -10.03 -4.58
CA ALA A 150 -8.92 -9.51 -3.66
C ALA A 150 -10.33 -9.55 -4.26
N ARG A 151 -10.49 -9.18 -5.54
CA ARG A 151 -11.77 -9.26 -6.26
C ARG A 151 -12.25 -10.71 -6.40
N ASN A 152 -11.36 -11.62 -6.80
CA ASN A 152 -11.71 -13.03 -6.93
C ASN A 152 -12.16 -13.63 -5.59
N ASN A 153 -11.43 -13.34 -4.51
CA ASN A 153 -11.80 -13.80 -3.17
C ASN A 153 -13.15 -13.24 -2.72
N ALA A 154 -13.42 -11.96 -2.99
CA ALA A 154 -14.71 -11.34 -2.69
C ALA A 154 -15.87 -11.98 -3.49
N GLU A 155 -15.63 -12.36 -4.75
CA GLU A 155 -16.62 -13.04 -5.58
C GLU A 155 -16.90 -14.46 -5.08
N ILE A 156 -15.87 -15.22 -4.72
CA ILE A 156 -16.01 -16.55 -4.11
C ILE A 156 -16.81 -16.46 -2.81
N GLU A 157 -16.48 -15.50 -1.95
CA GLU A 157 -17.18 -15.29 -0.68
C GLU A 157 -18.65 -14.92 -0.89
N LYS A 158 -18.94 -14.08 -1.89
CA LYS A 158 -20.31 -13.72 -2.24
C LYS A 158 -21.11 -14.95 -2.68
N ARG A 159 -20.55 -15.76 -3.59
CA ARG A 159 -21.20 -16.98 -4.08
C ARG A 159 -21.48 -17.97 -2.94
N ARG A 160 -20.51 -18.16 -2.03
CA ARG A 160 -20.68 -19.02 -0.86
C ARG A 160 -21.85 -18.57 0.01
N LYS A 161 -21.95 -17.27 0.31
CA LYS A 161 -23.06 -16.72 1.09
C LYS A 161 -24.42 -16.88 0.41
N GLU A 162 -24.48 -16.69 -0.90
CA GLU A 162 -25.71 -16.90 -1.68
C GLU A 162 -26.16 -18.36 -1.65
N GLU A 163 -25.21 -19.30 -1.72
CA GLU A 163 -25.47 -20.74 -1.61
C GLU A 163 -25.93 -21.13 -0.20
N GLU A 164 -25.28 -20.62 0.86
CA GLU A 164 -25.69 -20.83 2.25
C GLU A 164 -27.12 -20.34 2.50
N VAL A 165 -27.48 -19.16 2.00
CA VAL A 165 -28.85 -18.62 2.10
C VAL A 165 -29.85 -19.50 1.34
N ARG A 166 -29.48 -19.98 0.15
CA ARG A 166 -30.33 -20.86 -0.65
C ARG A 166 -30.55 -22.22 0.02
N GLU A 167 -29.51 -22.80 0.60
CA GLU A 167 -29.62 -24.06 1.34
C GLU A 167 -30.46 -23.89 2.61
N ALA A 168 -30.30 -22.77 3.33
CA ALA A 168 -31.10 -22.47 4.51
C ALA A 168 -32.60 -22.36 4.16
N ALA A 169 -32.93 -21.66 3.06
CA ALA A 169 -34.30 -21.57 2.57
C ALA A 169 -34.87 -22.95 2.19
N ARG A 170 -34.10 -23.79 1.47
CA ARG A 170 -34.54 -25.14 1.10
C ARG A 170 -34.81 -26.02 2.32
N ARG A 171 -33.98 -25.93 3.37
CA ARG A 171 -34.19 -26.67 4.62
C ARG A 171 -35.46 -26.22 5.36
N GLN A 172 -35.76 -24.91 5.35
CA GLN A 172 -36.98 -24.38 5.93
C GLN A 172 -38.23 -24.89 5.19
N ASP A 173 -38.23 -24.86 3.86
CA ASP A 173 -39.33 -25.39 3.05
C ASP A 173 -39.58 -26.89 3.32
N GLU A 174 -38.49 -27.68 3.42
CA GLU A 174 -38.57 -29.13 3.73
C GLU A 174 -39.08 -29.42 5.16
N GLU A 175 -38.78 -28.56 6.14
CA GLU A 175 -39.31 -28.68 7.51
C GLU A 175 -40.80 -28.31 7.57
N GLU A 176 -41.22 -27.22 6.92
CA GLU A 176 -42.62 -26.82 6.85
C GLU A 176 -43.51 -27.84 6.13
N GLU A 177 -42.96 -28.59 5.15
CA GLU A 177 -43.70 -29.65 4.46
C GLU A 177 -43.88 -30.89 5.35
N LYS A 178 -42.89 -31.22 6.19
CA LYS A 178 -42.99 -32.33 7.16
C LYS A 178 -44.00 -32.06 8.27
N ASP A 179 -44.11 -30.82 8.73
CA ASP A 179 -45.07 -30.45 9.80
C ASP A 179 -46.53 -30.44 9.32
N LYS A 180 -46.77 -30.54 8.01
CA LYS A 180 -48.11 -30.60 7.40
C LYS A 180 -48.66 -32.02 7.25
N HIS A 181 -47.88 -33.05 7.59
CA HIS A 181 -48.26 -34.47 7.45
C HIS A 181 -48.19 -35.21 8.78
#